data_AF-A0A8J7T369-F1
#
_entry.id   AF-A0A8J7T369-F1
#
_cell.length_a   1.000
_cell.length_b   1.000
_cell.length_c   1.000
_cell.angle_alpha   90.00
_cell.angle_beta   90.00
_cell.angle_gamma   90.00
#
_symmetry.space_group_name_H-M   'P 1'
#
loop_
_entity.id
_entity.type
_entity.pdbx_description
1 polymer ?
#
loop_
_entity_poly.entity_id
_entity_poly.type
_entity_poly.pdbx_seq_one_letter_code
_entity_poly.pdbx_strand_id
1 'polypeptide(L)'
;MIFRTQMFAPDDIDTVKEVQVQQAAKPLSAFLGQPAPAAAPEINFPVITKKLAKEDFFEFLDFALQFAPSQPNEVAIRVQLASIGACPGKTFNFRDLPVEQKAEVVAGLLEGKRKVDEAATRIGTMINGWSVGPAFGDTGFSHGDWLPASAGSISMVRRLYWPPAGRL
;
A
#
# COMPACT_ATOMS: atom_id res chain seq x y z
N MET A 1 -2.28 -4.42 -9.84
CA MET A 1 -1.71 -5.58 -10.55
C MET A 1 -0.29 -5.23 -10.98
N ILE A 2 0.68 -6.12 -10.80
CA ILE A 2 2.06 -5.91 -11.24
C ILE A 2 2.47 -7.12 -12.06
N PHE A 3 2.93 -6.90 -13.28
CA PHE A 3 3.53 -7.93 -14.12
C PHE A 3 5.04 -7.69 -14.21
N ARG A 4 5.82 -8.77 -14.18
CA ARG A 4 7.25 -8.75 -14.48
C ARG A 4 7.51 -9.83 -15.52
N THR A 5 8.11 -9.44 -16.64
CA THR A 5 8.54 -10.37 -17.68
C THR A 5 10.05 -10.57 -17.50
N GLN A 6 10.48 -11.82 -17.35
CA GLN A 6 11.90 -12.15 -17.27
C GLN A 6 12.55 -11.96 -18.65
N MET A 7 13.70 -11.30 -18.68
CA MET A 7 14.59 -11.21 -19.83
C MET A 7 15.81 -12.09 -19.54
N PHE A 8 16.15 -13.05 -20.40
CA PHE A 8 17.26 -13.99 -20.14
C PHE A 8 18.59 -13.45 -20.67
N ALA A 9 18.58 -12.84 -21.86
CA ALA A 9 19.71 -12.16 -22.47
C ALA A 9 19.33 -10.72 -22.90
N PRO A 10 20.29 -9.79 -23.01
CA PRO A 10 20.03 -8.41 -23.48
C PRO A 10 19.30 -8.34 -24.83
N ASP A 11 19.59 -9.28 -25.73
CA ASP A 11 19.04 -9.32 -27.09
C ASP A 11 17.57 -9.78 -27.13
N ASP A 12 17.01 -10.29 -26.02
CA ASP A 12 15.62 -10.74 -25.94
C ASP A 12 14.60 -9.59 -25.81
N ILE A 13 15.06 -8.33 -25.80
CA ILE A 13 14.22 -7.18 -25.46
C ILE A 13 13.01 -7.04 -26.38
N ASP A 14 13.14 -7.38 -27.66
CA ASP A 14 12.01 -7.30 -28.60
C ASP A 14 11.01 -8.43 -28.36
N THR A 15 11.46 -9.65 -28.05
CA THR A 15 10.60 -10.75 -27.62
C THR A 15 9.89 -10.44 -26.29
N VAL A 16 10.56 -9.77 -25.34
CA VAL A 16 9.92 -9.32 -24.10
C VAL A 16 8.79 -8.33 -24.38
N LYS A 17 8.98 -7.37 -25.29
CA LYS A 17 7.93 -6.43 -25.71
C LYS A 17 6.76 -7.18 -26.33
N GLU A 18 7.01 -8.17 -27.19
CA GLU A 18 5.97 -9.01 -27.81
C GLU A 18 5.09 -9.73 -26.77
N VAL A 19 5.68 -10.23 -25.69
CA VAL A 19 4.92 -10.83 -24.58
C VAL A 19 4.14 -9.77 -23.80
N GLN A 20 4.75 -8.61 -23.53
CA GLN A 20 4.12 -7.54 -22.76
C GLN A 20 2.88 -6.96 -23.47
N VAL A 21 2.91 -6.81 -24.79
CA VAL A 21 1.75 -6.28 -25.55
C VAL A 21 0.54 -7.22 -25.55
N GLN A 22 0.72 -8.51 -25.22
CA GLN A 22 -0.38 -9.47 -25.10
C GLN A 22 -1.06 -9.42 -23.72
N GLN A 23 -0.44 -8.79 -22.72
CA GLN A 23 -1.02 -8.64 -21.39
C GLN A 23 -2.10 -7.54 -21.43
N ALA A 24 -3.34 -7.92 -21.18
CA ALA A 24 -4.47 -6.99 -21.18
C ALA A 24 -5.35 -7.20 -19.95
N ALA A 25 -5.83 -6.09 -19.38
CA ALA A 25 -6.93 -6.07 -18.42
C ALA A 25 -8.21 -5.64 -19.17
N LYS A 26 -9.31 -6.38 -18.98
CA LYS A 26 -10.60 -6.06 -19.59
C LYS A 26 -11.68 -5.99 -18.51
N PRO A 27 -12.63 -5.04 -18.58
CA PRO A 27 -13.81 -5.06 -17.74
C PRO A 27 -14.60 -6.36 -17.92
N LEU A 28 -15.23 -6.84 -16.84
CA LEU A 28 -16.02 -8.08 -16.88
C LEU A 28 -17.16 -8.00 -17.90
N SER A 29 -17.84 -6.86 -18.02
CA SER A 29 -18.91 -6.65 -19.02
C SER A 29 -18.40 -6.85 -20.45
N ALA A 30 -17.23 -6.29 -20.78
CA ALA A 30 -16.61 -6.45 -22.09
C ALA A 30 -16.19 -7.90 -22.36
N PHE A 31 -15.72 -8.61 -21.33
CA PHE A 31 -15.39 -10.04 -21.45
C PHE A 31 -16.64 -10.90 -21.68
N LEU A 32 -17.75 -10.59 -21.01
CA LEU A 32 -19.02 -11.32 -21.12
C LEU A 32 -19.91 -10.87 -22.27
N GLY A 33 -19.52 -9.84 -23.04
CA GLY A 33 -20.35 -9.24 -24.09
C GLY A 33 -21.62 -8.56 -23.57
N GLN A 34 -21.61 -8.10 -22.32
CA GLN A 34 -22.74 -7.44 -21.66
C GLN A 34 -22.62 -5.91 -21.76
N PRO A 35 -23.75 -5.17 -21.65
CA PRO A 35 -23.71 -3.72 -21.54
C PRO A 35 -22.78 -3.27 -20.41
N ALA A 36 -22.01 -2.21 -20.65
CA ALA A 36 -21.20 -1.62 -19.60
C ALA A 36 -22.11 -1.03 -18.51
N PRO A 37 -21.78 -1.22 -17.21
CA PRO A 37 -22.48 -0.53 -16.14
C PRO A 37 -22.27 0.99 -16.26
N ALA A 38 -23.09 1.76 -15.55
CA ALA A 38 -22.89 3.20 -15.42
C ALA A 38 -21.46 3.50 -14.94
N ALA A 39 -20.85 4.54 -15.52
CA ALA A 39 -19.52 4.97 -15.11
C ALA A 39 -19.51 5.33 -13.62
N ALA A 40 -18.44 4.95 -12.93
CA ALA A 40 -18.24 5.36 -11.54
C ALA A 40 -18.13 6.90 -11.45
N PRO A 41 -18.56 7.52 -10.34
CA PRO A 41 -18.31 8.94 -10.10
C PRO A 41 -16.82 9.27 -10.19
N GLU A 42 -16.51 10.49 -10.64
CA GLU A 42 -15.13 10.97 -10.64
C GLU A 42 -14.61 11.04 -9.20
N ILE A 43 -13.41 10.51 -9.00
CA ILE A 43 -12.74 10.53 -7.70
C ILE A 43 -11.73 11.67 -7.71
N ASN A 44 -11.89 12.62 -6.79
CA ASN A 44 -10.91 13.68 -6.57
C ASN A 44 -9.75 13.16 -5.71
N PHE A 45 -8.72 12.61 -6.34
CA PHE A 45 -7.56 12.07 -5.63
C PHE A 45 -6.72 13.20 -5.02
N PRO A 46 -6.32 13.11 -3.73
CA PRO A 46 -5.41 14.06 -3.14
C PRO A 46 -4.03 13.95 -3.79
N VAL A 47 -3.34 15.09 -3.92
CA VAL A 47 -1.96 15.12 -4.41
C VAL A 47 -1.05 14.46 -3.38
N ILE A 48 -0.44 13.33 -3.75
CA ILE A 48 0.44 12.58 -2.85
C ILE A 48 1.76 13.33 -2.66
N THR A 49 1.97 13.88 -1.47
CA THR A 49 3.18 14.61 -1.10
C THR A 49 3.81 14.03 0.17
N LYS A 50 5.08 14.36 0.42
CA LYS A 50 5.72 14.02 1.70
C LYS A 50 5.02 14.68 2.90
N LYS A 51 4.38 15.84 2.69
CA LYS A 51 3.59 16.53 3.71
C LYS A 51 2.33 15.73 4.06
N LEU A 52 1.60 15.27 3.03
CA LEU A 52 0.40 14.44 3.21
C LEU A 52 0.67 13.22 4.09
N ALA A 53 1.81 12.55 3.88
CA ALA A 53 2.20 11.38 4.67
C ALA A 53 2.64 11.68 6.13
N LYS A 54 2.96 12.94 6.46
CA LYS A 54 3.55 13.33 7.76
C LYS A 54 2.64 14.20 8.63
N GLU A 55 1.86 15.08 8.02
CA GLU A 55 1.07 16.09 8.72
C GLU A 55 -0.43 15.82 8.55
N ASP A 56 -0.83 15.36 7.38
CA ASP A 56 -2.23 15.18 7.01
C ASP A 56 -2.59 13.67 6.90
N PHE A 57 -1.90 12.82 7.68
CA PHE A 57 -1.98 11.36 7.56
C PHE A 57 -3.41 10.82 7.74
N PHE A 58 -4.14 11.31 8.75
CA PHE A 58 -5.51 10.86 9.03
C PHE A 58 -6.51 11.36 7.98
N GLU A 59 -6.29 12.53 7.37
CA GLU A 59 -7.09 13.01 6.24
C GLU A 59 -6.91 12.09 5.02
N PHE A 60 -5.67 11.69 4.76
CA PHE A 60 -5.37 10.73 3.70
C PHE A 60 -5.92 9.33 4.01
N LEU A 61 -5.81 8.89 5.26
CA LEU A 61 -6.33 7.60 5.70
C LEU A 61 -7.85 7.53 5.51
N ASP A 62 -8.57 8.58 5.89
CA ASP A 62 -10.02 8.70 5.69
C ASP A 62 -10.40 8.57 4.20
N PHE A 63 -9.73 9.35 3.35
CA PHE A 63 -9.86 9.23 1.89
C PHE A 63 -9.56 7.82 1.38
N ALA A 64 -8.52 7.16 1.88
CA ALA A 64 -8.15 5.81 1.43
C ALA A 64 -9.17 4.74 1.88
N LEU A 65 -9.71 4.87 3.10
CA LEU A 65 -10.63 3.91 3.68
C LEU A 65 -11.96 3.81 2.91
N GLN A 66 -12.36 4.84 2.16
CA GLN A 66 -13.55 4.77 1.29
C GLN A 66 -13.42 3.72 0.17
N PHE A 67 -12.19 3.34 -0.20
CA PHE A 67 -11.92 2.32 -1.21
C PHE A 67 -11.51 0.97 -0.62
N ALA A 68 -11.45 0.87 0.71
CA ALA A 68 -11.03 -0.32 1.43
C ALA A 68 -12.13 -0.78 2.40
N PRO A 69 -13.11 -1.58 1.93
CA PRO A 69 -14.15 -2.14 2.80
C PRO A 69 -13.57 -2.93 3.97
N SER A 70 -14.27 -2.92 5.11
CA SER A 70 -13.84 -3.66 6.30
C SER A 70 -13.83 -5.15 6.08
N GLN A 71 -12.74 -5.77 6.50
CA GLN A 71 -12.67 -7.21 6.73
C GLN A 71 -13.15 -7.57 8.15
N PRO A 72 -13.55 -8.83 8.41
CA PRO A 72 -14.01 -9.25 9.73
C PRO A 72 -13.00 -9.00 10.86
N ASN A 73 -11.70 -9.16 10.59
CA ASN A 73 -10.61 -8.91 11.53
C ASN A 73 -10.31 -7.42 11.77
N GLU A 74 -10.93 -6.51 11.02
CA GLU A 74 -10.69 -5.06 11.10
C GLU A 74 -11.79 -4.31 11.87
N VAL A 75 -12.88 -4.98 12.27
CA VAL A 75 -14.04 -4.32 12.88
C VAL A 75 -13.65 -3.48 14.10
N ALA A 76 -12.85 -4.04 15.00
CA ALA A 76 -12.43 -3.35 16.22
C ALA A 76 -11.59 -2.10 15.94
N ILE A 77 -10.59 -2.21 15.06
CA ILE A 77 -9.73 -1.07 14.70
C ILE A 77 -10.52 0.01 13.94
N ARG A 78 -11.52 -0.36 13.13
CA ARG A 78 -12.38 0.62 12.46
C ARG A 78 -13.29 1.37 13.41
N VAL A 79 -13.80 0.72 14.46
CA VAL A 79 -14.53 1.41 15.53
C VAL A 79 -13.63 2.39 16.27
N GLN A 80 -12.37 2.02 16.54
CA GLN A 80 -11.40 2.91 17.18
C GLN A 80 -11.00 4.10 16.29
N LEU A 81 -10.80 3.89 14.99
CA LEU A 81 -10.52 4.99 14.06
C LEU A 81 -11.73 5.92 13.91
N ALA A 82 -12.95 5.37 13.88
CA ALA A 82 -14.17 6.16 13.82
C ALA A 82 -14.40 7.02 15.07
N SER A 83 -13.96 6.58 16.26
CA SER A 83 -14.11 7.36 17.50
C SER A 83 -13.25 8.63 17.53
N ILE A 84 -12.16 8.65 16.75
CA ILE A 84 -11.34 9.85 16.52
C ILE A 84 -11.71 10.59 15.23
N GLY A 85 -12.76 10.15 14.53
CA GLY A 85 -13.27 10.79 13.31
C GLY A 85 -12.61 10.36 12.00
N ALA A 86 -11.71 9.38 12.00
CA ALA A 86 -11.10 8.83 10.79
C ALA A 86 -11.93 7.64 10.26
N CYS A 87 -12.87 7.88 9.34
CA CYS A 87 -13.73 6.81 8.81
C CYS A 87 -14.32 7.13 7.43
N PRO A 88 -14.49 6.13 6.55
CA PRO A 88 -14.89 6.29 5.15
C PRO A 88 -15.93 7.38 4.88
N GLY A 89 -15.59 8.33 4.00
CA GLY A 89 -16.54 9.33 3.50
C GLY A 89 -16.89 10.42 4.52
N LYS A 90 -16.19 10.47 5.67
CA LYS A 90 -16.13 11.69 6.47
C LYS A 90 -14.96 12.53 6.00
N THR A 91 -14.82 13.70 6.60
CA THR A 91 -13.62 14.51 6.47
C THR A 91 -13.10 14.69 7.88
N PHE A 92 -12.22 13.79 8.31
CA PHE A 92 -11.38 14.08 9.47
C PHE A 92 -10.75 15.45 9.24
N ASN A 93 -11.03 16.42 10.10
CA ASN A 93 -10.44 17.74 10.02
C ASN A 93 -9.63 17.99 11.29
N PHE A 94 -8.32 17.77 11.19
CA PHE A 94 -7.40 18.00 12.29
C PHE A 94 -7.52 19.41 12.86
N ARG A 95 -7.80 20.41 12.01
CA ARG A 95 -7.85 21.82 12.40
C ARG A 95 -9.04 22.15 13.31
N ASP A 96 -10.11 21.37 13.24
CA ASP A 96 -11.34 21.63 14.00
C ASP A 96 -11.31 20.98 15.40
N LEU A 97 -10.33 20.12 15.67
CA LEU A 97 -10.19 19.48 16.97
C LEU A 97 -9.79 20.48 18.08
N PRO A 98 -10.29 20.30 19.32
CA PRO A 98 -9.78 20.98 20.51
C PRO A 98 -8.25 20.81 20.65
N VAL A 99 -7.58 21.79 21.26
CA VAL A 99 -6.11 21.78 21.39
C VAL A 99 -5.59 20.51 22.08
N GLU A 100 -6.27 20.05 23.13
CA GLU A 100 -5.92 18.81 23.83
C GLU A 100 -6.01 17.58 22.90
N GLN A 101 -7.08 17.47 22.11
CA GLN A 101 -7.25 16.36 21.16
C GLN A 101 -6.25 16.41 20.01
N LYS A 102 -5.86 17.60 19.55
CA LYS A 102 -4.78 17.76 18.57
C LYS A 102 -3.46 17.21 19.09
N ALA A 103 -3.13 17.49 20.35
CA ALA A 103 -1.92 16.98 20.99
C ALA A 103 -1.92 15.45 21.05
N GLU A 104 -3.04 14.83 21.45
CA GLU A 104 -3.19 13.37 21.49
C GLU A 104 -3.06 12.73 20.11
N VAL A 105 -3.68 13.30 19.07
CA VAL A 105 -3.56 12.80 17.69
C VAL A 105 -2.12 12.88 17.19
N VAL A 106 -1.42 13.98 17.46
CA VAL A 106 0.01 14.12 17.09
C VAL A 106 0.88 13.13 17.86
N ALA A 107 0.63 12.96 19.16
CA ALA A 107 1.34 11.98 19.98
C ALA A 107 1.13 10.55 19.44
N GLY A 108 -0.12 10.19 19.10
CA GLY A 108 -0.46 8.91 18.50
C GLY A 108 0.22 8.68 17.15
N LEU A 109 0.31 9.72 16.30
CA LEU A 109 1.01 9.64 15.02
C LEU A 109 2.51 9.38 15.19
N LEU A 110 3.15 10.11 16.12
CA LEU A 110 4.59 9.95 16.40
C LEU A 110 4.88 8.57 17.00
N GLU A 111 4.04 8.10 17.92
CA GLU A 111 4.19 6.78 18.53
C GLU A 111 3.94 5.65 17.51
N GLY A 112 2.92 5.78 16.65
CA GLY A 112 2.68 4.86 15.55
C GLY A 112 3.87 4.80 14.60
N LYS A 113 4.41 5.95 14.21
CA LYS A 113 5.62 6.03 13.38
C LYS A 113 6.81 5.34 14.05
N ARG A 114 7.05 5.58 15.35
CA ARG A 114 8.13 4.94 16.11
C ARG A 114 7.99 3.42 16.07
N LYS A 115 6.79 2.88 16.34
CA LYS A 115 6.52 1.43 16.28
C LYS A 115 6.76 0.85 14.89
N VAL A 116 6.37 1.54 13.82
CA VAL A 116 6.62 1.11 12.44
C VAL A 116 8.11 1.10 12.13
N ASP A 117 8.84 2.16 12.49
CA ASP A 117 10.28 2.24 12.29
C ASP A 117 11.03 1.12 13.05
N GLU A 118 10.62 0.83 14.29
CA GLU A 118 11.18 -0.26 15.11
C GLU A 118 10.80 -1.66 14.64
N ALA A 119 9.62 -1.83 14.06
CA ALA A 119 9.27 -3.07 13.38
C ALA A 119 10.09 -3.26 12.12
N ALA A 120 10.33 -2.18 11.35
CA ALA A 120 11.09 -2.23 10.11
C ALA A 120 12.55 -2.68 10.30
N THR A 121 13.19 -2.35 11.42
CA THR A 121 14.56 -2.82 11.73
C THR A 121 14.63 -4.31 12.04
N ARG A 122 13.51 -4.93 12.40
CA ARG A 122 13.40 -6.35 12.76
C ARG A 122 12.93 -7.23 11.60
N ILE A 123 12.71 -6.65 10.42
CA ILE A 123 12.32 -7.43 9.24
C ILE A 123 13.48 -8.34 8.85
N GLY A 124 13.21 -9.64 8.84
CA GLY A 124 14.09 -10.67 8.29
C GLY A 124 15.43 -10.84 9.00
N THR A 125 16.28 -11.65 8.37
CA THR A 125 17.64 -11.94 8.85
C THR A 125 18.65 -11.23 7.96
N MET A 126 19.67 -10.64 8.57
CA MET A 126 20.76 -10.00 7.81
C MET A 126 21.70 -11.05 7.21
N ILE A 127 21.80 -11.08 5.87
CA ILE A 127 22.69 -11.97 5.10
C ILE A 127 23.49 -11.10 4.13
N ASN A 128 24.80 -10.99 4.32
CA ASN A 128 25.69 -10.20 3.45
C ASN A 128 25.23 -8.74 3.21
N GLY A 129 24.73 -8.07 4.25
CA GLY A 129 24.20 -6.70 4.16
C GLY A 129 22.76 -6.60 3.62
N TRP A 130 22.12 -7.72 3.30
CA TRP A 130 20.72 -7.79 2.89
C TRP A 130 19.83 -8.22 4.05
N SER A 131 18.74 -7.50 4.31
CA SER A 131 17.64 -8.04 5.13
C SER A 131 16.86 -9.03 4.27
N VAL A 132 16.86 -10.30 4.68
CA VAL A 132 16.19 -11.41 3.99
C VAL A 132 15.15 -12.00 4.93
N GLY A 133 13.89 -11.71 4.65
CA GLY A 133 12.78 -12.29 5.38
C GLY A 133 11.46 -11.68 4.96
N PRO A 134 10.37 -12.12 5.61
CA PRO A 134 9.03 -11.77 5.17
C PRO A 134 8.66 -10.35 5.58
N ALA A 135 8.34 -9.52 4.59
CA ALA A 135 7.89 -8.14 4.82
C ALA A 135 6.42 -7.90 4.46
N PHE A 136 5.80 -8.80 3.69
CA PHE A 136 4.46 -8.63 3.12
C PHE A 136 3.73 -9.97 3.05
N GLY A 137 2.40 -9.94 3.19
CA GLY A 137 1.54 -11.12 3.03
C GLY A 137 0.06 -10.74 2.94
N ASP A 138 -0.81 -11.75 3.07
CA ASP A 138 -2.26 -11.58 3.06
C ASP A 138 -2.82 -11.35 4.48
N THR A 139 -4.14 -11.43 4.62
CA THR A 139 -4.82 -11.25 5.90
C THR A 139 -4.45 -12.34 6.89
N GLY A 140 -4.24 -13.58 6.42
CA GLY A 140 -3.76 -14.70 7.22
C GLY A 140 -2.35 -14.45 7.77
N PHE A 141 -1.46 -13.89 6.97
CA PHE A 141 -0.10 -13.51 7.38
C PHE A 141 -0.07 -12.44 8.49
N SER A 142 -0.99 -11.48 8.43
CA SER A 142 -1.03 -10.39 9.42
C SER A 142 -1.43 -10.88 10.81
N HIS A 143 -2.29 -11.90 10.92
CA HIS A 143 -2.94 -12.30 12.18
C HIS A 143 -3.55 -11.12 12.97
N GLY A 144 -3.92 -10.03 12.30
CA GLY A 144 -4.40 -8.80 12.93
C GLY A 144 -3.30 -7.88 13.48
N ASP A 145 -2.02 -8.22 13.31
CA ASP A 145 -0.89 -7.32 13.45
C ASP A 145 -0.55 -6.68 12.10
N TRP A 146 -0.66 -5.36 12.06
CA TRP A 146 -0.46 -4.55 10.86
C TRP A 146 0.93 -3.89 10.81
N LEU A 147 1.81 -4.23 11.75
CA LEU A 147 3.22 -3.83 11.68
C LEU A 147 3.97 -4.66 10.62
N PRO A 148 5.02 -4.09 10.00
CA PRO A 148 5.90 -4.85 9.13
C PRO A 148 6.45 -6.11 9.83
N ALA A 149 6.37 -7.27 9.15
CA ALA A 149 6.82 -8.60 9.63
C ALA A 149 6.01 -9.23 10.79
N SER A 150 4.68 -9.18 10.72
CA SER A 150 3.74 -9.72 11.72
C SER A 150 3.85 -11.23 12.01
N ALA A 151 4.09 -12.10 11.02
CA ALA A 151 4.47 -13.51 11.18
C ALA A 151 4.45 -14.25 9.83
N GLY A 152 5.48 -15.03 9.52
CA GLY A 152 5.42 -16.07 8.46
C GLY A 152 6.12 -15.72 7.14
N SER A 153 6.46 -16.71 6.33
CA SER A 153 7.55 -16.69 5.33
C SER A 153 7.16 -16.28 3.90
N ILE A 154 8.05 -15.55 3.18
CA ILE A 154 8.30 -15.58 1.71
C ILE A 154 9.67 -14.93 1.44
N SER A 155 10.41 -15.47 0.45
CA SER A 155 11.75 -15.04 0.04
C SER A 155 11.73 -13.84 -0.94
N MET A 156 12.52 -12.81 -0.66
CA MET A 156 12.78 -11.71 -1.60
C MET A 156 14.28 -11.69 -1.96
N VAL A 157 14.60 -11.99 -3.23
CA VAL A 157 15.93 -11.72 -3.81
C VAL A 157 15.77 -10.50 -4.73
N ARG A 158 16.25 -9.32 -4.31
CA ARG A 158 16.25 -8.13 -5.16
C ARG A 158 17.65 -7.87 -5.70
N ARG A 159 17.97 -8.43 -6.87
CA ARG A 159 19.01 -7.88 -7.74
C ARG A 159 18.32 -7.03 -8.81
N LEU A 160 18.24 -5.72 -8.60
CA LEU A 160 17.92 -4.81 -9.70
C LEU A 160 19.23 -4.55 -10.45
N TYR A 161 19.57 -5.42 -11.40
CA TYR A 161 20.61 -5.11 -12.37
C TYR A 161 19.98 -4.23 -13.46
N TRP A 162 20.34 -2.95 -13.48
CA TRP A 162 20.11 -2.07 -14.61
C TRP A 162 21.44 -1.94 -15.35
N PRO A 163 21.59 -2.41 -16.60
CA PRO A 163 22.80 -2.15 -17.36
C PRO A 163 22.96 -0.62 -17.56
N PRO A 164 24.17 -0.06 -17.44
CA PRO A 164 24.39 1.37 -17.69
C PRO A 164 23.98 1.74 -19.11
N ALA A 165 23.27 2.86 -19.24
CA ALA A 165 22.88 3.44 -20.53
C ALA A 165 24.16 3.81 -21.30
N GLY A 166 24.54 3.02 -22.29
CA GLY A 166 25.76 3.29 -23.06
C GLY A 166 26.31 2.15 -23.91
N ARG A 167 25.63 1.01 -24.00
CA ARG A 167 25.88 0.02 -25.05
C ARG A 167 24.55 -0.49 -25.59
N LEU A 168 24.00 0.28 -26.53
CA LEU A 168 23.13 -0.17 -27.62
C LEU A 168 23.84 0.23 -28.91
#